data_AF-A0A931DS81-F1
#
_entry.id   AF-A0A931DS81-F1
#
_cell.length_a   1.000
_cell.length_b   1.000
_cell.length_c   1.000
_cell.angle_alpha   90.00
_cell.angle_beta   90.00
_cell.angle_gamma   90.00
#
_symmetry.space_group_name_H-M   'P 1'
#
loop_
_entity.id
_entity.type
_entity.pdbx_description
1 polymer ?
#
loop_
_entity_poly.entity_id
_entity_poly.type
_entity_poly.pdbx_seq_one_letter_code
_entity_poly.pdbx_strand_id
1 'polypeptide(L)'
;MIKHTLAFRFRTDVSAEDAAAVLAELETFPGRYPAMRNWSLGRNISTRDSTFTHAFSVEFATDADLRAYLESESHERFVRERWRPVVDKQAIVSYETSDESRSPAVSTSRPRGPYGMEYARVEVPDMARTIEFLQYHVGLQLEEHTDEYAYLRADIEHHSIELISAPDRETGHTSAVGFSVENEEVLEQLRKQVAGAGHEILELQERQRGFCEAGFAVRDPNGLVVELFTEFHEYAEPPLTELRPVDLVHPFIATPKYEESLEFYTKVLNFLPSDHIVGSTTFLRCEDRYHHSLALQNNKEHYVAHLCFAMKSFDHVMRARARALYKGEPIASDLVNHSASTSIAFYMHEPAHGPRYELCDRHRVFTLEEHETHRARRMRPDPRNIDVWRPAADDWGRF
;
A
#
# COMPACT_ATOMS: atom_id res chain seq x y z
N MET A 1 -25.41 1.19 -0.78
CA MET A 1 -26.47 0.17 -1.04
C MET A 1 -26.95 -0.35 0.31
N ILE A 2 -28.11 -1.00 0.40
CA ILE A 2 -28.57 -1.62 1.65
C ILE A 2 -28.68 -3.12 1.43
N LYS A 3 -28.03 -3.90 2.28
CA LYS A 3 -28.17 -5.36 2.33
C LYS A 3 -29.12 -5.74 3.44
N HIS A 4 -30.14 -6.51 3.09
CA HIS A 4 -31.13 -7.06 4.00
C HIS A 4 -30.99 -8.58 4.03
N THR A 5 -30.62 -9.11 5.18
CA THR A 5 -30.37 -10.54 5.38
C THR A 5 -31.25 -11.07 6.50
N LEU A 6 -31.88 -12.22 6.25
CA LEU A 6 -32.72 -12.90 7.21
C LEU A 6 -32.23 -14.35 7.36
N ALA A 7 -31.88 -14.74 8.58
CA ALA A 7 -31.62 -16.13 8.95
C ALA A 7 -32.79 -16.66 9.79
N PHE A 8 -33.28 -17.87 9.50
CA PHE A 8 -34.47 -18.40 10.15
C PHE A 8 -34.48 -19.92 10.30
N ARG A 9 -35.37 -20.39 11.17
CA ARG A 9 -35.68 -21.80 11.40
C ARG A 9 -37.19 -22.01 11.46
N PHE A 10 -37.69 -22.99 10.71
CA PHE A 10 -39.07 -23.45 10.83
C PHE A 10 -39.31 -24.15 12.18
N ARG A 11 -40.53 -24.10 12.68
CA ARG A 11 -40.94 -24.89 13.84
C ARG A 11 -40.83 -26.38 13.56
N THR A 12 -40.59 -27.16 14.61
CA THR A 12 -40.37 -28.61 14.50
C THR A 12 -41.62 -29.40 14.09
N ASP A 13 -42.80 -28.79 14.22
CA ASP A 13 -44.10 -29.37 13.86
C ASP A 13 -44.55 -29.03 12.42
N VAL A 14 -43.77 -28.24 11.68
CA VAL A 14 -44.06 -27.88 10.28
C VAL A 14 -43.63 -29.02 9.35
N SER A 15 -44.53 -29.42 8.45
CA SER A 15 -44.23 -30.47 7.47
C SER A 15 -43.19 -30.00 6.44
N ALA A 16 -42.46 -30.94 5.84
CA ALA A 16 -41.51 -30.61 4.79
C ALA A 16 -42.20 -29.99 3.55
N GLU A 17 -43.45 -30.37 3.28
CA GLU A 17 -44.26 -29.82 2.20
C GLU A 17 -44.63 -28.35 2.47
N ASP A 18 -45.10 -28.03 3.67
CA ASP A 18 -45.43 -26.66 4.07
C ASP A 18 -44.20 -25.75 4.07
N ALA A 19 -43.07 -26.26 4.58
CA ALA A 19 -41.80 -25.54 4.53
C ALA A 19 -41.37 -25.26 3.09
N ALA A 20 -41.45 -26.26 2.21
CA ALA A 20 -41.12 -26.10 0.79
C ALA A 20 -42.06 -25.10 0.09
N ALA A 21 -43.35 -25.10 0.41
CA ALA A 21 -44.31 -24.16 -0.14
C ALA A 21 -44.00 -22.69 0.25
N VAL A 22 -43.56 -22.46 1.48
CA VAL A 22 -43.14 -21.12 1.93
C VAL A 22 -41.84 -20.67 1.25
N LEU A 23 -40.87 -21.57 1.11
CA LEU A 23 -39.62 -21.28 0.37
C LEU A 23 -39.89 -20.98 -1.10
N ALA A 24 -40.75 -21.76 -1.76
CA ALA A 24 -41.13 -21.53 -3.15
C ALA A 24 -41.85 -20.18 -3.34
N GLU A 25 -42.65 -19.76 -2.37
CA GLU A 25 -43.28 -18.44 -2.42
C GLU A 25 -42.26 -17.30 -2.25
N LEU A 26 -41.28 -17.44 -1.36
CA LEU A 26 -40.18 -16.47 -1.21
C LEU A 26 -39.39 -16.28 -2.52
N GLU A 27 -39.13 -17.35 -3.27
CA GLU A 27 -38.42 -17.27 -4.56
C GLU A 27 -39.15 -16.44 -5.61
N THR A 28 -40.46 -16.20 -5.44
CA THR A 28 -41.21 -15.33 -6.35
C THR A 28 -41.06 -13.84 -6.04
N PHE A 29 -40.45 -13.48 -4.90
CA PHE A 29 -40.39 -12.11 -4.42
C PHE A 29 -39.62 -11.16 -5.36
N PRO A 30 -38.47 -11.54 -5.95
CA PRO A 30 -37.78 -10.66 -6.91
C PRO A 30 -38.66 -10.28 -8.11
N GLY A 31 -39.59 -11.14 -8.53
CA GLY A 31 -40.57 -10.84 -9.58
C GLY A 31 -41.72 -9.93 -9.13
N ARG A 32 -42.04 -9.92 -7.83
CA ARG A 32 -43.08 -9.06 -7.23
C ARG A 32 -42.55 -7.68 -6.84
N TYR A 33 -41.26 -7.58 -6.51
CA TYR A 33 -40.59 -6.36 -6.03
C TYR A 33 -39.37 -6.06 -6.91
N PRO A 34 -39.53 -5.32 -8.02
CA PRO A 34 -38.45 -5.06 -8.98
C PRO A 34 -37.23 -4.31 -8.41
N ALA A 35 -37.37 -3.67 -7.25
CA ALA A 35 -36.27 -3.00 -6.55
C ALA A 35 -35.30 -3.97 -5.86
N MET A 36 -35.69 -5.23 -5.67
CA MET A 36 -34.81 -6.29 -5.14
C MET A 36 -33.70 -6.62 -6.12
N ARG A 37 -32.47 -6.63 -5.63
CA ARG A 37 -31.26 -7.01 -6.38
C ARG A 37 -30.54 -8.13 -5.64
N ASN A 38 -29.76 -8.91 -6.39
CA ASN A 38 -28.84 -9.93 -5.85
C ASN A 38 -29.51 -10.85 -4.80
N TRP A 39 -30.75 -11.27 -5.10
CA TRP A 39 -31.52 -12.18 -4.25
C TRP A 39 -30.87 -13.57 -4.21
N SER A 40 -30.77 -14.13 -3.00
CA SER A 40 -30.37 -15.51 -2.77
C SER A 40 -31.12 -16.08 -1.58
N LEU A 41 -31.51 -17.35 -1.67
CA LEU A 41 -32.14 -18.12 -0.61
C LEU A 41 -31.49 -19.51 -0.55
N GLY A 42 -31.20 -20.00 0.65
CA GLY A 42 -30.54 -21.30 0.78
C GLY A 42 -30.60 -21.90 2.18
N ARG A 43 -30.15 -23.15 2.27
CA ARG A 43 -29.98 -23.88 3.53
C ARG A 43 -28.66 -23.48 4.20
N ASN A 44 -28.67 -23.40 5.52
CA ASN A 44 -27.45 -23.23 6.30
C ASN A 44 -26.62 -24.53 6.21
N ILE A 45 -25.39 -24.40 5.69
CA ILE A 45 -24.42 -25.50 5.56
C ILE A 45 -23.30 -25.43 6.62
N SER A 46 -23.33 -24.42 7.51
CA SER A 46 -22.34 -24.26 8.57
C SER A 46 -22.39 -25.42 9.55
N THR A 47 -21.23 -25.98 9.86
CA THR A 47 -21.05 -26.99 10.92
C THR A 47 -20.75 -26.36 12.28
N ARG A 48 -20.57 -25.02 12.34
CA ARG A 48 -20.18 -24.29 13.54
C ARG A 48 -21.36 -23.67 14.29
N ASP A 49 -22.43 -23.33 13.59
CA ASP A 49 -23.67 -22.79 14.17
C ASP A 49 -24.89 -23.30 13.40
N SER A 50 -25.74 -24.04 14.11
CA SER A 50 -26.97 -24.65 13.59
C SER A 50 -28.24 -23.99 14.15
N THR A 51 -28.13 -22.77 14.70
CA THR A 51 -29.27 -22.03 15.29
C THR A 51 -30.37 -21.78 14.26
N PHE A 52 -29.98 -21.50 13.01
CA PHE A 52 -30.88 -21.28 11.88
C PHE A 52 -30.69 -22.36 10.82
N THR A 53 -31.76 -22.74 10.12
CA THR A 53 -31.73 -23.79 9.09
C THR A 53 -31.66 -23.22 7.68
N HIS A 54 -32.08 -21.98 7.48
CA HIS A 54 -32.10 -21.29 6.20
C HIS A 54 -31.70 -19.83 6.35
N ALA A 55 -31.29 -19.22 5.25
CA ALA A 55 -31.11 -17.79 5.16
C ALA A 55 -31.47 -17.30 3.76
N PHE A 56 -31.93 -16.05 3.66
CA PHE A 56 -31.94 -15.31 2.42
C PHE A 56 -31.23 -13.97 2.57
N SER A 57 -30.74 -13.45 1.46
CA SER A 57 -30.16 -12.11 1.36
C SER A 57 -30.65 -11.42 0.11
N VAL A 58 -30.89 -10.11 0.23
CA VAL A 58 -31.34 -9.25 -0.86
C VAL A 58 -30.77 -7.85 -0.69
N GLU A 59 -30.60 -7.14 -1.79
CA GLU A 59 -30.03 -5.80 -1.82
C GLU A 59 -31.01 -4.78 -2.40
N PHE A 60 -30.97 -3.56 -1.85
CA PHE A 60 -31.76 -2.42 -2.26
C PHE A 60 -30.86 -1.22 -2.51
N ALA A 61 -31.19 -0.40 -3.52
CA ALA A 61 -30.38 0.77 -3.84
C ALA A 61 -30.46 1.84 -2.75
N THR A 62 -31.64 2.03 -2.16
CA THR A 62 -31.93 3.06 -1.16
C THR A 62 -32.77 2.54 0.01
N ASP A 63 -32.80 3.28 1.12
CA ASP A 63 -33.68 2.99 2.27
C ASP A 63 -35.16 3.06 1.89
N ALA A 64 -35.52 3.97 0.99
CA ALA A 64 -36.87 4.08 0.47
C ALA A 64 -37.31 2.80 -0.26
N ASP A 65 -36.42 2.19 -1.05
CA ASP A 65 -36.71 0.93 -1.76
C ASP A 65 -36.92 -0.24 -0.80
N LEU A 66 -36.07 -0.34 0.25
CA LEU A 66 -36.22 -1.34 1.29
C LEU A 66 -37.56 -1.19 2.02
N ARG A 67 -37.92 0.04 2.42
CA ARG A 67 -39.20 0.31 3.10
C ARG A 67 -40.39 0.03 2.21
N ALA A 68 -40.33 0.39 0.94
CA ALA A 68 -41.40 0.10 -0.02
C ALA A 68 -41.69 -1.41 -0.12
N TYR A 69 -40.66 -2.25 -0.01
CA TYR A 69 -40.84 -3.70 0.11
C TYR A 69 -41.45 -4.10 1.45
N LEU A 70 -40.81 -3.73 2.57
CA LEU A 70 -41.21 -4.16 3.92
C LEU A 70 -42.61 -3.71 4.30
N GLU A 71 -43.01 -2.51 3.89
CA GLU A 71 -44.29 -1.88 4.25
C GLU A 71 -45.40 -2.19 3.23
N SER A 72 -45.11 -2.95 2.17
CA SER A 72 -46.11 -3.31 1.17
C SER A 72 -47.17 -4.25 1.74
N GLU A 73 -48.43 -4.05 1.33
CA GLU A 73 -49.55 -4.90 1.76
C GLU A 73 -49.31 -6.37 1.40
N SER A 74 -48.71 -6.64 0.25
CA SER A 74 -48.38 -8.00 -0.20
C SER A 74 -47.32 -8.66 0.68
N HIS A 75 -46.31 -7.92 1.16
CA HIS A 75 -45.30 -8.44 2.08
C HIS A 75 -45.90 -8.69 3.46
N GLU A 76 -46.61 -7.71 4.02
CA GLU A 76 -47.25 -7.80 5.33
C GLU A 76 -48.29 -8.94 5.39
N ARG A 77 -49.05 -9.15 4.32
CA ARG A 77 -49.96 -10.28 4.19
C ARG A 77 -49.22 -11.62 4.24
N PHE A 78 -48.15 -11.76 3.47
CA PHE A 78 -47.32 -12.98 3.51
C PHE A 78 -46.74 -13.22 4.91
N VAL A 79 -46.21 -12.17 5.55
CA VAL A 79 -45.64 -12.27 6.90
C VAL A 79 -46.68 -12.76 7.90
N ARG A 80 -47.88 -12.18 7.87
CA ARG A 80 -48.96 -12.53 8.79
C ARG A 80 -49.51 -13.93 8.55
N GLU A 81 -49.76 -14.31 7.30
CA GLU A 81 -50.56 -15.48 6.95
C GLU A 81 -49.72 -16.72 6.64
N ARG A 82 -48.49 -16.54 6.17
CA ARG A 82 -47.64 -17.65 5.70
C ARG A 82 -46.35 -17.81 6.50
N TRP A 83 -45.76 -16.70 6.95
CA TRP A 83 -44.46 -16.72 7.62
C TRP A 83 -44.54 -16.95 9.14
N ARG A 84 -45.26 -16.08 9.87
CA ARG A 84 -45.40 -16.17 11.34
C ARG A 84 -45.92 -17.51 11.85
N PRO A 85 -46.86 -18.21 11.17
CA PRO A 85 -47.34 -19.50 11.65
C PRO A 85 -46.28 -20.61 11.67
N VAL A 86 -45.28 -20.54 10.78
CA VAL A 86 -44.33 -21.65 10.53
C VAL A 86 -42.91 -21.38 11.04
N VAL A 87 -42.54 -20.13 11.32
CA VAL A 87 -41.19 -19.77 11.78
C VAL A 87 -41.10 -19.82 13.31
N ASP A 88 -40.09 -20.51 13.81
CA ASP A 88 -39.77 -20.65 15.24
C ASP A 88 -38.82 -19.55 15.71
N LYS A 89 -37.74 -19.34 14.95
CA LYS A 89 -36.72 -18.34 15.27
C LYS A 89 -36.26 -17.64 14.00
N GLN A 90 -36.04 -16.33 14.09
CA GLN A 90 -35.44 -15.55 13.03
C GLN A 90 -34.51 -14.47 13.58
N ALA A 91 -33.50 -14.10 12.79
CA ALA A 91 -32.69 -12.90 12.96
C ALA A 91 -32.73 -12.13 11.63
N ILE A 92 -32.96 -10.82 11.74
CA ILE A 92 -33.03 -9.91 10.60
C ILE A 92 -31.96 -8.84 10.79
N VAL A 93 -31.13 -8.63 9.78
CA VAL A 93 -30.11 -7.60 9.78
C VAL A 93 -30.21 -6.82 8.48
N SER A 94 -30.41 -5.51 8.59
CA SER A 94 -30.33 -4.56 7.49
C SER A 94 -29.18 -3.59 7.77
N TYR A 95 -28.26 -3.43 6.84
CA TYR A 95 -27.13 -2.52 7.00
C TYR A 95 -26.72 -1.93 5.66
N GLU A 96 -26.11 -0.74 5.72
CA GLU A 96 -25.53 -0.12 4.54
C GLU A 96 -24.26 -0.87 4.14
N THR A 97 -24.15 -1.16 2.85
CA THR A 97 -22.96 -1.71 2.22
C THR A 97 -22.38 -0.71 1.22
N SER A 98 -21.06 -0.59 1.21
CA SER A 98 -20.32 -0.14 0.03
C SER A 98 -20.65 -1.11 -1.11
N ASP A 99 -20.90 -0.59 -2.31
CA ASP A 99 -21.12 -1.43 -3.48
C ASP A 99 -19.78 -2.09 -3.84
N GLU A 100 -19.46 -3.23 -3.22
CA GLU A 100 -18.18 -3.94 -3.40
C GLU A 100 -18.24 -5.02 -4.48
N SER A 101 -19.45 -5.34 -4.99
CA SER A 101 -19.63 -6.31 -6.10
C SER A 101 -19.18 -5.77 -7.46
N ARG A 102 -18.89 -4.47 -7.52
CA ARG A 102 -17.84 -3.91 -8.32
C ARG A 102 -16.95 -3.20 -7.32
N SER A 103 -15.70 -3.63 -7.12
CA SER A 103 -14.68 -2.58 -6.96
C SER A 103 -14.96 -1.65 -8.13
N PRO A 104 -15.38 -0.39 -7.92
CA PRO A 104 -15.32 0.51 -9.05
C PRO A 104 -13.86 0.42 -9.45
N ALA A 105 -13.59 -0.11 -10.64
CA ALA A 105 -12.53 0.48 -11.41
C ALA A 105 -12.91 1.96 -11.38
N VAL A 106 -12.30 2.71 -10.45
CA VAL A 106 -12.24 4.14 -10.59
C VAL A 106 -11.59 4.23 -11.95
N SER A 107 -12.40 4.52 -12.96
CA SER A 107 -11.91 4.65 -14.32
C SER A 107 -11.04 5.87 -14.27
N THR A 108 -9.76 5.64 -14.01
CA THR A 108 -8.78 6.70 -13.90
C THR A 108 -8.59 7.19 -15.32
N SER A 109 -9.05 8.39 -15.62
CA SER A 109 -8.84 9.00 -16.93
C SER A 109 -7.37 9.40 -17.16
N ARG A 110 -6.52 9.27 -16.13
CA ARG A 110 -5.08 9.54 -16.19
C ARG A 110 -4.29 8.27 -16.53
N PRO A 111 -3.14 8.42 -17.22
CA PRO A 111 -2.13 7.36 -17.29
C PRO A 111 -1.71 6.89 -15.89
N ARG A 112 -1.50 5.58 -15.74
CA ARG A 112 -1.00 4.97 -14.50
C ARG A 112 0.52 5.14 -14.38
N GLY A 113 1.02 5.26 -13.16
CA GLY A 113 2.45 5.28 -12.84
C GLY A 113 2.96 3.92 -12.32
N PRO A 114 4.18 3.88 -11.78
CA PRO A 114 4.66 2.72 -11.02
C PRO A 114 3.75 2.42 -9.83
N TYR A 115 3.71 1.15 -9.42
CA TYR A 115 2.86 0.68 -8.33
C TYR A 115 3.46 1.01 -6.96
N GLY A 116 4.63 0.49 -6.63
CA GLY A 116 5.31 0.74 -5.36
C GLY A 116 6.82 0.53 -5.50
N MET A 117 7.58 1.01 -4.52
CA MET A 117 9.02 0.75 -4.47
C MET A 117 9.25 -0.70 -4.01
N GLU A 118 10.10 -1.42 -4.73
CA GLU A 118 10.42 -2.80 -4.39
C GLU A 118 11.81 -2.92 -3.78
N TYR A 119 12.80 -2.19 -4.33
CA TYR A 119 14.16 -2.29 -3.83
C TYR A 119 15.04 -1.07 -4.13
N ALA A 120 16.15 -0.94 -3.40
CA ALA A 120 17.26 -0.06 -3.76
C ALA A 120 18.56 -0.84 -3.95
N ARG A 121 19.36 -0.44 -4.95
CA ARG A 121 20.71 -0.97 -5.21
C ARG A 121 21.77 -0.06 -4.61
N VAL A 122 22.52 -0.58 -3.65
CA VAL A 122 23.52 0.17 -2.90
C VAL A 122 24.90 -0.45 -3.09
N GLU A 123 25.80 0.29 -3.71
CA GLU A 123 27.23 -0.03 -3.76
C GLU A 123 27.85 0.25 -2.40
N VAL A 124 28.63 -0.69 -1.84
CA VAL A 124 29.22 -0.54 -0.51
C VAL A 124 30.69 -1.01 -0.46
N PRO A 125 31.55 -0.33 0.31
CA PRO A 125 32.96 -0.70 0.46
C PRO A 125 33.20 -1.94 1.31
N ASP A 126 32.30 -2.25 2.25
CA ASP A 126 32.39 -3.43 3.09
C ASP A 126 31.03 -4.15 3.11
N MET A 127 30.91 -5.17 2.27
CA MET A 127 29.69 -5.97 2.11
C MET A 127 29.29 -6.64 3.42
N ALA A 128 30.22 -7.31 4.09
CA ALA A 128 29.95 -8.09 5.30
C ALA A 128 29.44 -7.20 6.44
N ARG A 129 30.09 -6.05 6.68
CA ARG A 129 29.66 -5.11 7.71
C ARG A 129 28.32 -4.45 7.38
N THR A 130 28.07 -4.18 6.10
CA THR A 130 26.78 -3.62 5.66
C THR A 130 25.65 -4.63 5.86
N ILE A 131 25.88 -5.92 5.55
CA ILE A 131 24.92 -6.99 5.83
C ILE A 131 24.60 -7.04 7.34
N GLU A 132 25.63 -7.07 8.19
CA GLU A 132 25.44 -7.09 9.66
C GLU A 132 24.62 -5.88 10.15
N PHE A 133 24.93 -4.68 9.63
CA PHE A 133 24.19 -3.46 9.94
C PHE A 133 22.72 -3.57 9.55
N LEU A 134 22.42 -3.96 8.30
CA LEU A 134 21.05 -4.07 7.81
C LEU A 134 20.25 -5.15 8.53
N GLN A 135 20.87 -6.29 8.83
CA GLN A 135 20.19 -7.36 9.56
C GLN A 135 19.87 -6.96 11.00
N TYR A 136 20.82 -6.33 11.71
CA TYR A 136 20.65 -6.04 13.13
C TYR A 136 19.84 -4.76 13.40
N HIS A 137 20.14 -3.69 12.66
CA HIS A 137 19.59 -2.35 12.91
C HIS A 137 18.33 -2.07 12.11
N VAL A 138 18.30 -2.46 10.83
CA VAL A 138 17.11 -2.27 9.97
C VAL A 138 16.14 -3.44 10.13
N GLY A 139 16.65 -4.65 10.37
CA GLY A 139 15.82 -5.85 10.59
C GLY A 139 15.56 -6.67 9.33
N LEU A 140 16.42 -6.53 8.30
CA LEU A 140 16.29 -7.27 7.05
C LEU A 140 16.79 -8.71 7.18
N GLN A 141 16.26 -9.62 6.36
CA GLN A 141 16.77 -10.98 6.22
C GLN A 141 17.70 -11.07 5.01
N LEU A 142 18.86 -11.71 5.18
CA LEU A 142 19.78 -12.03 4.09
C LEU A 142 19.28 -13.30 3.38
N GLU A 143 19.13 -13.24 2.06
CA GLU A 143 18.71 -14.38 1.23
C GLU A 143 19.87 -14.98 0.45
N GLU A 144 20.69 -14.12 -0.17
CA GLU A 144 21.84 -14.54 -0.97
C GLU A 144 23.02 -13.61 -0.73
N HIS A 145 24.22 -14.16 -0.78
CA HIS A 145 25.47 -13.43 -0.65
C HIS A 145 26.57 -14.11 -1.46
N THR A 146 27.22 -13.32 -2.32
CA THR A 146 28.43 -13.67 -3.07
C THR A 146 29.49 -12.59 -2.82
N ASP A 147 30.70 -12.78 -3.35
CA ASP A 147 31.76 -11.75 -3.27
C ASP A 147 31.39 -10.45 -4.03
N GLU A 148 30.44 -10.52 -4.97
CA GLU A 148 30.05 -9.40 -5.84
C GLU A 148 28.77 -8.71 -5.38
N TYR A 149 27.80 -9.44 -4.81
CA TYR A 149 26.49 -8.90 -4.46
C TYR A 149 25.82 -9.65 -3.30
N ALA A 150 24.83 -9.01 -2.69
CA ALA A 150 23.95 -9.63 -1.70
C ALA A 150 22.50 -9.14 -1.82
N TYR A 151 21.55 -10.02 -1.51
CA TYR A 151 20.12 -9.72 -1.49
C TYR A 151 19.57 -9.79 -0.08
N LEU A 152 18.93 -8.70 0.36
CA LEU A 152 18.23 -8.64 1.64
C LEU A 152 16.78 -8.20 1.44
N ARG A 153 15.85 -8.77 2.21
CA ARG A 153 14.41 -8.46 2.14
C ARG A 153 13.79 -8.11 3.48
N ALA A 154 12.70 -7.36 3.44
CA ALA A 154 11.90 -6.97 4.59
C ALA A 154 10.63 -7.84 4.71
N ASP A 155 9.96 -8.11 3.60
CA ASP A 155 8.70 -8.86 3.55
C ASP A 155 8.77 -10.00 2.51
N ILE A 156 7.73 -10.17 1.69
CA ILE A 156 7.63 -11.28 0.74
C ILE A 156 8.34 -11.01 -0.58
N GLU A 157 8.65 -9.76 -0.92
CA GLU A 157 9.42 -9.40 -2.10
C GLU A 157 10.77 -10.14 -2.15
N HIS A 158 11.28 -10.42 -3.35
CA HIS A 158 12.56 -11.14 -3.49
C HIS A 158 13.68 -10.45 -2.70
N HIS A 159 13.76 -9.13 -2.83
CA HIS A 159 14.70 -8.30 -2.10
C HIS A 159 14.19 -6.87 -2.04
N SER A 160 14.49 -6.16 -0.95
CA SER A 160 14.29 -4.71 -0.82
C SER A 160 15.61 -3.94 -0.73
N ILE A 161 16.72 -4.62 -0.47
CA ILE A 161 18.06 -4.07 -0.70
C ILE A 161 18.88 -5.06 -1.52
N GLU A 162 19.45 -4.55 -2.61
CA GLU A 162 20.51 -5.21 -3.35
C GLU A 162 21.83 -4.50 -3.04
N LEU A 163 22.77 -5.20 -2.42
CA LEU A 163 24.11 -4.67 -2.19
C LEU A 163 25.04 -5.08 -3.32
N ILE A 164 25.92 -4.16 -3.73
CA ILE A 164 26.97 -4.39 -4.71
C ILE A 164 28.33 -4.11 -4.07
N SER A 165 29.27 -5.04 -4.24
CA SER A 165 30.62 -4.91 -3.71
C SER A 165 31.37 -3.81 -4.47
N ALA A 166 31.83 -2.80 -3.73
CA ALA A 166 32.56 -1.66 -4.29
C ALA A 166 33.69 -1.23 -3.33
N PRO A 167 34.70 -2.09 -3.11
CA PRO A 167 35.73 -1.92 -2.08
C PRO A 167 36.60 -0.66 -2.27
N ASP A 168 36.64 -0.11 -3.49
CA ASP A 168 37.37 1.12 -3.80
C ASP A 168 36.62 2.41 -3.38
N ARG A 169 35.38 2.29 -2.89
CA ARG A 169 34.61 3.44 -2.39
C ARG A 169 34.98 3.74 -0.93
N GLU A 170 34.79 4.98 -0.51
CA GLU A 170 34.87 5.35 0.91
C GLU A 170 33.48 5.34 1.58
N THR A 171 32.44 5.66 0.80
CA THR A 171 31.04 5.70 1.24
C THR A 171 30.16 4.87 0.32
N GLY A 172 29.08 4.36 0.88
CA GLY A 172 28.05 3.68 0.09
C GLY A 172 27.38 4.63 -0.91
N HIS A 173 26.81 4.05 -1.96
CA HIS A 173 26.18 4.81 -3.04
C HIS A 173 24.97 4.09 -3.61
N THR A 174 23.81 4.74 -3.52
CA THR A 174 22.59 4.22 -4.15
C THR A 174 22.64 4.48 -5.65
N SER A 175 22.85 3.43 -6.42
CA SER A 175 23.02 3.45 -7.88
C SER A 175 21.70 3.25 -8.64
N ALA A 176 20.72 2.59 -8.01
CA ALA A 176 19.41 2.34 -8.60
C ALA A 176 18.29 2.22 -7.57
N VAL A 177 17.06 2.45 -8.02
CA VAL A 177 15.81 2.15 -7.30
C VAL A 177 14.86 1.41 -8.24
N GLY A 178 14.23 0.36 -7.73
CA GLY A 178 13.28 -0.47 -8.48
C GLY A 178 11.85 -0.22 -8.04
N PHE A 179 10.94 -0.12 -8.99
CA PHE A 179 9.51 -0.02 -8.76
C PHE A 179 8.76 -1.10 -9.54
N SER A 180 7.82 -1.76 -8.88
CA SER A 180 6.86 -2.63 -9.56
C SER A 180 5.89 -1.81 -10.40
N VAL A 181 5.31 -2.46 -11.40
CA VAL A 181 4.29 -1.92 -12.28
C VAL A 181 3.14 -2.91 -12.34
N GLU A 182 1.91 -2.39 -12.34
CA GLU A 182 0.68 -3.18 -12.17
C GLU A 182 0.53 -4.33 -13.18
N ASN A 183 0.92 -4.10 -14.43
CA ASN A 183 0.84 -5.09 -15.51
C ASN A 183 1.64 -4.64 -16.74
N GLU A 184 1.72 -5.51 -17.74
CA GLU A 184 2.44 -5.29 -19.00
C GLU A 184 1.90 -4.09 -19.80
N GLU A 185 0.59 -3.80 -19.75
CA GLU A 185 0.00 -2.65 -20.44
C GLU A 185 0.53 -1.33 -19.87
N VAL A 186 0.57 -1.19 -18.54
CA VAL A 186 1.13 -0.02 -17.87
C VAL A 186 2.64 0.08 -18.11
N LEU A 187 3.35 -1.05 -18.10
CA LEU A 187 4.79 -1.09 -18.37
C LEU A 187 5.12 -0.59 -19.78
N GLU A 188 4.38 -1.05 -20.79
CA GLU A 188 4.56 -0.61 -22.18
C GLU A 188 4.12 0.84 -22.40
N GLN A 189 3.08 1.30 -21.69
CA GLN A 189 2.71 2.72 -21.66
C GLN A 189 3.88 3.57 -21.14
N LEU A 190 4.46 3.21 -20.00
CA LEU A 190 5.60 3.93 -19.41
C LEU A 190 6.81 3.89 -20.34
N ARG A 191 7.11 2.73 -20.97
CA ARG A 191 8.21 2.60 -21.95
C ARG A 191 8.04 3.58 -23.12
N LYS A 192 6.84 3.68 -23.69
CA LYS A 192 6.52 4.64 -24.76
C LYS A 192 6.62 6.09 -24.30
N GLN A 193 6.15 6.41 -23.08
CA GLN A 193 6.24 7.75 -22.54
C GLN A 193 7.70 8.18 -22.33
N VAL A 194 8.52 7.30 -21.75
CA VAL A 194 9.96 7.53 -21.54
C VAL A 194 10.68 7.76 -22.85
N ALA A 195 10.48 6.88 -23.83
CA ALA A 195 11.09 7.02 -25.16
C ALA A 195 10.58 8.28 -25.90
N GLY A 196 9.28 8.57 -25.81
CA GLY A 196 8.67 9.75 -26.41
C GLY A 196 9.14 11.08 -25.80
N ALA A 197 9.52 11.06 -24.52
CA ALA A 197 10.17 12.17 -23.84
C ALA A 197 11.68 12.30 -24.16
N GLY A 198 12.23 11.40 -24.97
CA GLY A 198 13.62 11.45 -25.43
C GLY A 198 14.63 10.80 -24.47
N HIS A 199 14.17 10.07 -23.47
CA HIS A 199 15.05 9.32 -22.58
C HIS A 199 15.43 7.96 -23.18
N GLU A 200 16.66 7.53 -22.95
CA GLU A 200 17.14 6.22 -23.36
C GLU A 200 16.47 5.11 -22.54
N ILE A 201 15.95 4.10 -23.25
CA ILE A 201 15.46 2.86 -22.64
C ILE A 201 16.66 1.93 -22.48
N LEU A 202 16.95 1.57 -21.24
CA LEU A 202 18.01 0.64 -20.87
C LEU A 202 17.41 -0.73 -20.58
N GLU A 203 18.16 -1.78 -20.90
CA GLU A 203 17.83 -3.13 -20.45
C GLU A 203 18.09 -3.26 -18.94
N LEU A 204 17.22 -4.01 -18.26
CA LEU A 204 17.48 -4.40 -16.88
C LEU A 204 18.76 -5.25 -16.80
N GLN A 205 19.47 -5.19 -15.68
CA GLN A 205 20.65 -6.03 -15.47
C GLN A 205 20.24 -7.52 -15.42
N GLU A 206 21.12 -8.42 -15.89
CA GLU A 206 20.79 -9.84 -16.05
C GLU A 206 20.24 -10.47 -14.78
N ARG A 207 20.86 -10.16 -13.63
CA ARG A 207 20.39 -10.63 -12.33
C ARG A 207 18.99 -10.12 -11.97
N GLN A 208 18.67 -8.85 -12.27
CA GLN A 208 17.31 -8.34 -12.07
C GLN A 208 16.30 -9.02 -13.01
N ARG A 209 16.65 -9.24 -14.29
CA ARG A 209 15.77 -9.94 -15.24
C ARG A 209 15.43 -11.36 -14.81
N GLY A 210 16.29 -12.00 -14.00
CA GLY A 210 16.03 -13.32 -13.43
C GLY A 210 14.92 -13.35 -12.37
N PHE A 211 14.47 -12.18 -11.90
CA PHE A 211 13.50 -12.05 -10.80
C PHE A 211 12.22 -11.32 -11.20
N CYS A 212 11.99 -11.06 -12.48
CA CYS A 212 10.78 -10.41 -12.98
C CYS A 212 10.41 -10.94 -14.38
N GLU A 213 9.14 -10.85 -14.78
CA GLU A 213 8.72 -11.31 -16.12
C GLU A 213 9.14 -10.34 -17.23
N ALA A 214 8.96 -9.04 -17.01
CA ALA A 214 9.31 -8.00 -17.96
C ALA A 214 9.72 -6.70 -17.25
N GLY A 215 10.55 -5.91 -17.92
CA GLY A 215 10.91 -4.59 -17.39
C GLY A 215 11.87 -3.82 -18.27
N PHE A 216 12.19 -2.61 -17.83
CA PHE A 216 13.26 -1.77 -18.38
C PHE A 216 13.79 -0.80 -17.34
N ALA A 217 14.92 -0.19 -17.65
CA ALA A 217 15.53 0.85 -16.85
C ALA A 217 15.58 2.18 -17.61
N VAL A 218 15.61 3.27 -16.86
CA VAL A 218 15.82 4.63 -17.38
C VAL A 218 16.66 5.41 -16.38
N ARG A 219 17.49 6.35 -16.84
CA ARG A 219 18.19 7.27 -15.95
C ARG A 219 17.35 8.51 -15.69
N ASP A 220 17.19 8.86 -14.41
CA ASP A 220 16.65 10.14 -14.03
C ASP A 220 17.62 11.29 -14.44
N PRO A 221 17.22 12.57 -14.33
CA PRO A 221 18.08 13.71 -14.67
C PRO A 221 19.41 13.77 -13.90
N ASN A 222 19.51 13.08 -12.76
CA ASN A 222 20.69 13.01 -11.92
C ASN A 222 21.59 11.81 -12.23
N GLY A 223 21.15 10.88 -13.08
CA GLY A 223 21.86 9.67 -13.46
C GLY A 223 21.51 8.45 -12.61
N LEU A 224 20.64 8.58 -11.61
CA LEU A 224 20.10 7.47 -10.82
C LEU A 224 19.30 6.56 -11.75
N VAL A 225 19.56 5.26 -11.68
CA VAL A 225 18.82 4.28 -12.48
C VAL A 225 17.47 4.00 -11.81
N VAL A 226 16.39 4.21 -12.55
CA VAL A 226 15.03 3.83 -12.16
C VAL A 226 14.65 2.59 -12.96
N GLU A 227 14.42 1.48 -12.27
CA GLU A 227 14.02 0.21 -12.87
C GLU A 227 12.52 -0.01 -12.69
N LEU A 228 11.84 -0.40 -13.77
CA LEU A 228 10.39 -0.59 -13.82
C LEU A 228 10.11 -2.01 -14.33
N PHE A 229 9.33 -2.80 -13.60
CA PHE A 229 9.12 -4.21 -13.92
C PHE A 229 7.79 -4.77 -13.42
N THR A 230 7.37 -5.89 -14.01
CA THR A 230 6.16 -6.65 -13.66
C THR A 230 6.53 -8.01 -13.09
N GLU A 231 5.63 -8.60 -12.28
CA GLU A 231 5.78 -9.96 -11.73
C GLU A 231 7.12 -10.17 -11.01
N PHE A 232 7.48 -9.24 -10.10
CA PHE A 232 8.65 -9.41 -9.27
C PHE A 232 8.49 -10.65 -8.38
N HIS A 233 9.53 -11.47 -8.29
CA HIS A 233 9.45 -12.72 -7.56
C HIS A 233 9.17 -12.46 -6.07
N GLU A 234 8.32 -13.30 -5.49
CA GLU A 234 7.99 -13.27 -4.08
C GLU A 234 8.27 -14.62 -3.42
N TYR A 235 8.61 -14.59 -2.14
CA TYR A 235 8.66 -15.74 -1.27
C TYR A 235 7.26 -16.04 -0.69
N ALA A 236 7.02 -17.30 -0.33
CA ALA A 236 5.73 -17.73 0.18
C ALA A 236 5.33 -17.12 1.54
N GLU A 237 6.31 -16.69 2.35
CA GLU A 237 6.07 -16.03 3.63
C GLU A 237 7.15 -15.01 3.97
N PRO A 238 6.81 -14.00 4.81
CA PRO A 238 7.78 -13.06 5.33
C PRO A 238 8.82 -13.69 6.27
N PRO A 239 9.99 -13.04 6.44
CA PRO A 239 10.96 -13.38 7.50
C PRO A 239 10.35 -13.48 8.91
N LEU A 240 10.87 -14.39 9.73
CA LEU A 240 10.51 -14.52 11.16
C LEU A 240 11.36 -13.61 12.08
N THR A 241 11.83 -12.49 11.56
CA THR A 241 12.66 -11.51 12.29
C THR A 241 11.78 -10.62 13.17
N GLU A 242 12.06 -10.56 14.49
CA GLU A 242 11.21 -9.88 15.48
C GLU A 242 10.94 -8.39 15.17
N LEU A 243 11.98 -7.66 14.77
CA LEU A 243 11.90 -6.23 14.45
C LEU A 243 11.98 -5.97 12.95
N ARG A 244 11.45 -6.86 12.12
CA ARG A 244 11.44 -6.63 10.67
C ARG A 244 10.58 -5.42 10.31
N PRO A 245 10.96 -4.65 9.28
CA PRO A 245 10.02 -3.79 8.59
C PRO A 245 8.91 -4.60 7.92
N VAL A 246 7.77 -3.95 7.70
CA VAL A 246 6.65 -4.50 6.93
C VAL A 246 6.67 -4.07 5.48
N ASP A 247 7.43 -3.03 5.13
CA ASP A 247 7.48 -2.50 3.76
C ASP A 247 8.69 -1.57 3.55
N LEU A 248 9.16 -1.45 2.31
CA LEU A 248 10.08 -0.42 1.83
C LEU A 248 9.25 0.69 1.15
N VAL A 249 9.13 1.83 1.80
CA VAL A 249 8.12 2.84 1.43
C VAL A 249 8.63 3.76 0.31
N HIS A 250 9.80 4.36 0.48
CA HIS A 250 10.28 5.36 -0.48
C HIS A 250 11.79 5.64 -0.38
N PRO A 251 12.40 6.10 -1.49
CA PRO A 251 13.63 6.87 -1.44
C PRO A 251 13.30 8.37 -1.31
N PHE A 252 14.17 9.08 -0.61
CA PHE A 252 14.17 10.53 -0.58
C PHE A 252 15.43 11.03 -1.30
N ILE A 253 15.26 11.81 -2.36
CA ILE A 253 16.33 12.23 -3.26
C ILE A 253 16.55 13.73 -3.11
N ALA A 254 17.79 14.11 -2.82
CA ALA A 254 18.26 15.48 -2.92
C ALA A 254 18.86 15.72 -4.32
N THR A 255 18.60 16.89 -4.92
CA THR A 255 19.08 17.18 -6.27
C THR A 255 19.20 18.68 -6.57
N PRO A 256 20.24 19.11 -7.33
CA PRO A 256 20.35 20.46 -7.90
C PRO A 256 19.53 20.64 -9.19
N LYS A 257 19.02 19.56 -9.76
CA LYS A 257 18.15 19.54 -10.95
C LYS A 257 16.70 19.32 -10.53
N TYR A 258 16.25 20.04 -9.51
CA TYR A 258 14.96 19.79 -8.85
C TYR A 258 13.77 19.88 -9.81
N GLU A 259 13.71 20.93 -10.62
CA GLU A 259 12.63 21.16 -11.59
C GLU A 259 12.62 20.09 -12.69
N GLU A 260 13.79 19.74 -13.25
CA GLU A 260 13.94 18.67 -14.25
C GLU A 260 13.52 17.31 -13.65
N SER A 261 13.94 17.03 -12.41
CA SER A 261 13.59 15.78 -11.70
C SER A 261 12.09 15.73 -11.43
N LEU A 262 11.48 16.83 -10.98
CA LEU A 262 10.05 16.90 -10.73
C LEU A 262 9.25 16.69 -12.02
N GLU A 263 9.69 17.26 -13.13
CA GLU A 263 9.08 17.04 -14.45
C GLU A 263 9.24 15.57 -14.88
N PHE A 264 10.43 14.99 -14.75
CA PHE A 264 10.66 13.58 -15.05
C PHE A 264 9.73 12.66 -14.26
N TYR A 265 9.73 12.72 -12.93
CA TYR A 265 8.93 11.82 -12.11
C TYR A 265 7.42 12.04 -12.32
N THR A 266 6.95 13.28 -12.50
CA THR A 266 5.49 13.55 -12.59
C THR A 266 4.91 13.51 -14.01
N LYS A 267 5.70 13.81 -15.04
CA LYS A 267 5.23 13.91 -16.44
C LYS A 267 5.68 12.74 -17.30
N VAL A 268 6.83 12.14 -16.99
CA VAL A 268 7.34 10.98 -17.72
C VAL A 268 6.92 9.69 -17.03
N LEU A 269 7.11 9.60 -15.70
CA LEU A 269 6.78 8.40 -14.92
C LEU A 269 5.42 8.45 -14.21
N ASN A 270 4.64 9.51 -14.41
CA ASN A 270 3.27 9.67 -13.87
C ASN A 270 3.13 9.57 -12.34
N PHE A 271 4.20 9.81 -11.55
CA PHE A 271 4.06 9.97 -10.11
C PHE A 271 3.14 11.14 -9.78
N LEU A 272 2.35 11.01 -8.71
CA LEU A 272 1.36 12.01 -8.34
C LEU A 272 1.82 12.85 -7.14
N PRO A 273 1.80 14.20 -7.23
CA PRO A 273 2.13 15.02 -6.09
C PRO A 273 1.09 14.91 -4.98
N SER A 274 1.58 14.63 -3.76
CA SER A 274 0.76 14.64 -2.54
C SER A 274 0.90 15.95 -1.79
N ASP A 275 2.10 16.52 -1.72
CA ASP A 275 2.38 17.81 -1.09
C ASP A 275 3.61 18.50 -1.67
N HIS A 276 3.63 19.82 -1.57
CA HIS A 276 4.80 20.66 -1.84
C HIS A 276 5.13 21.52 -0.63
N ILE A 277 6.34 21.41 -0.11
CA ILE A 277 6.95 22.45 0.73
C ILE A 277 7.57 23.47 -0.21
N VAL A 278 6.98 24.67 -0.26
CA VAL A 278 7.34 25.71 -1.24
C VAL A 278 8.84 26.01 -1.19
N GLY A 279 9.51 25.81 -2.33
CA GLY A 279 10.95 26.09 -2.49
C GLY A 279 11.89 25.05 -1.88
N SER A 280 11.37 23.92 -1.36
CA SER A 280 12.18 22.89 -0.70
C SER A 280 11.90 21.50 -1.26
N THR A 281 10.71 20.95 -1.02
CA THR A 281 10.49 19.50 -1.15
C THR A 281 9.15 19.21 -1.81
N THR A 282 9.09 18.21 -2.68
CA THR A 282 7.84 17.63 -3.18
C THR A 282 7.75 16.16 -2.80
N PHE A 283 6.60 15.77 -2.26
CA PHE A 283 6.26 14.40 -1.91
C PHE A 283 5.39 13.81 -3.01
N LEU A 284 5.82 12.68 -3.59
CA LEU A 284 5.23 12.05 -4.77
C LEU A 284 4.76 10.63 -4.43
N ARG A 285 3.50 10.30 -4.70
CA ARG A 285 2.91 8.97 -4.50
C ARG A 285 2.83 8.15 -5.79
N CYS A 286 2.89 6.84 -5.62
CA CYS A 286 2.63 5.82 -6.63
C CYS A 286 1.24 5.20 -6.44
N GLU A 287 0.96 4.12 -7.17
CA GLU A 287 -0.34 3.42 -7.10
C GLU A 287 -0.55 2.59 -5.80
N ASP A 288 0.49 2.40 -4.99
CA ASP A 288 0.48 1.87 -3.61
C ASP A 288 -0.29 2.77 -2.63
N ARG A 289 -0.55 4.03 -3.03
CA ARG A 289 -1.29 5.06 -2.31
C ARG A 289 -0.61 5.57 -1.05
N TYR A 290 0.65 5.26 -0.79
CA TYR A 290 1.37 5.95 0.29
C TYR A 290 1.33 7.46 0.07
N HIS A 291 1.43 8.25 1.14
CA HIS A 291 1.49 9.70 1.03
C HIS A 291 2.61 10.11 0.07
N HIS A 292 3.70 9.35 0.11
CA HIS A 292 4.69 9.36 -0.94
C HIS A 292 5.42 8.03 -0.97
N SER A 293 5.76 7.63 -2.19
CA SER A 293 6.61 6.51 -2.57
C SER A 293 7.93 7.01 -3.16
N LEU A 294 8.07 8.34 -3.34
CA LEU A 294 9.31 9.05 -3.64
C LEU A 294 9.23 10.50 -3.14
N ALA A 295 10.33 11.04 -2.62
CA ALA A 295 10.43 12.46 -2.28
C ALA A 295 11.59 13.12 -3.01
N LEU A 296 11.39 14.37 -3.45
CA LEU A 296 12.40 15.20 -4.10
C LEU A 296 12.65 16.44 -3.24
N GLN A 297 13.90 16.71 -2.93
CA GLN A 297 14.33 17.94 -2.26
C GLN A 297 15.28 18.73 -3.16
N ASN A 298 15.00 20.02 -3.29
CA ASN A 298 15.88 21.00 -3.89
C ASN A 298 17.12 21.18 -3.02
N ASN A 299 18.28 20.83 -3.55
CA ASN A 299 19.56 20.85 -2.85
C ASN A 299 20.68 21.24 -3.82
N LYS A 300 21.87 21.60 -3.32
CA LYS A 300 23.02 21.95 -4.17
C LYS A 300 23.73 20.74 -4.76
N GLU A 301 23.51 19.57 -4.16
CA GLU A 301 24.17 18.32 -4.53
C GLU A 301 23.14 17.22 -4.73
N HIS A 302 23.50 16.23 -5.54
CA HIS A 302 22.68 15.05 -5.75
C HIS A 302 23.12 13.90 -4.86
N TYR A 303 22.17 13.32 -4.11
CA TYR A 303 22.33 12.08 -3.39
C TYR A 303 20.97 11.51 -2.97
N VAL A 304 20.90 10.21 -2.71
CA VAL A 304 19.75 9.60 -2.01
C VAL A 304 19.94 9.89 -0.51
N ALA A 305 19.08 10.72 0.05
CA ALA A 305 19.15 11.18 1.43
C ALA A 305 18.77 10.07 2.43
N HIS A 306 17.71 9.32 2.14
CA HIS A 306 17.33 8.16 2.93
C HIS A 306 16.49 7.15 2.15
N LEU A 307 16.46 5.93 2.68
CA LEU A 307 15.50 4.89 2.35
C LEU A 307 14.60 4.67 3.57
N CYS A 308 13.29 4.71 3.37
CA CYS A 308 12.31 4.61 4.44
C CYS A 308 11.67 3.23 4.50
N PHE A 309 11.75 2.61 5.67
CA PHE A 309 11.15 1.32 5.99
C PHE A 309 10.02 1.52 6.99
N ALA A 310 8.82 1.04 6.63
CA ALA A 310 7.68 1.04 7.53
C ALA A 310 7.84 -0.07 8.57
N MET A 311 7.69 0.28 9.84
CA MET A 311 7.70 -0.66 10.95
C MET A 311 6.27 -1.02 11.35
N LYS A 312 6.09 -2.21 11.93
CA LYS A 312 4.78 -2.72 12.34
C LYS A 312 4.02 -1.81 13.32
N SER A 313 4.73 -1.08 14.17
CA SER A 313 4.14 -0.11 15.09
C SER A 313 5.18 0.85 15.66
N PHE A 314 4.70 1.89 16.33
CA PHE A 314 5.54 2.80 17.10
C PHE A 314 6.44 2.09 18.12
N ASP A 315 5.97 1.01 18.75
CA ASP A 315 6.80 0.22 19.67
C ASP A 315 8.00 -0.40 18.93
N HIS A 316 7.82 -0.88 17.69
CA HIS A 316 8.92 -1.44 16.90
C HIS A 316 9.94 -0.36 16.51
N VAL A 317 9.49 0.85 16.16
CA VAL A 317 10.37 2.01 15.93
C VAL A 317 11.20 2.30 17.18
N MET A 318 10.56 2.37 18.35
CA MET A 318 11.25 2.66 19.61
C MET A 318 12.22 1.55 20.02
N ARG A 319 11.90 0.28 19.76
CA ARG A 319 12.82 -0.85 19.99
C ARG A 319 14.03 -0.81 19.05
N ALA A 320 13.83 -0.52 17.76
CA ALA A 320 14.92 -0.38 16.81
C ALA A 320 15.84 0.78 17.18
N ARG A 321 15.25 1.93 17.56
CA ARG A 321 15.98 3.08 18.11
C ARG A 321 16.78 2.71 19.36
N ALA A 322 16.20 1.94 20.29
CA ALA A 322 16.89 1.48 21.48
C ALA A 322 18.09 0.58 21.14
N ARG A 323 18.00 -0.29 20.12
CA ARG A 323 19.12 -1.10 19.63
C ARG A 323 20.26 -0.23 19.08
N ALA A 324 19.92 0.77 18.26
CA ALA A 324 20.89 1.73 17.72
C ALA A 324 21.65 2.44 18.86
N LEU A 325 20.92 3.01 19.83
CA LEU A 325 21.52 3.66 21.00
C LEU A 325 22.38 2.72 21.84
N TYR A 326 21.92 1.48 22.06
CA TYR A 326 22.66 0.49 22.85
C TYR A 326 24.00 0.11 22.21
N LYS A 327 24.05 0.03 20.87
CA LYS A 327 25.28 -0.26 20.11
C LYS A 327 26.11 0.99 19.80
N GLY A 328 25.61 2.17 20.13
CA GLY A 328 26.27 3.44 19.85
C GLY A 328 26.21 3.84 18.37
N GLU A 329 25.24 3.34 17.61
CA GLU A 329 25.13 3.69 16.20
C GLU A 329 24.71 5.14 16.00
N PRO A 330 25.28 5.84 14.99
CA PRO A 330 24.95 7.24 14.76
C PRO A 330 23.49 7.42 14.33
N ILE A 331 22.75 8.17 15.14
CA ILE A 331 21.41 8.65 14.81
C ILE A 331 21.53 10.07 14.28
N ALA A 332 21.40 10.24 12.96
CA ALA A 332 21.56 11.54 12.29
C ALA A 332 20.44 12.50 12.67
N SER A 333 19.21 11.99 12.67
CA SER A 333 18.03 12.68 13.17
C SER A 333 17.29 11.73 14.10
N ASP A 334 17.14 12.16 15.34
CA ASP A 334 16.37 11.42 16.33
C ASP A 334 14.85 11.50 16.00
N LEU A 335 14.00 11.13 16.95
CA LEU A 335 12.57 10.99 16.75
C LEU A 335 11.93 12.29 16.22
N VAL A 336 11.24 12.17 15.09
CA VAL A 336 10.47 13.23 14.44
C VAL A 336 9.05 12.78 14.18
N ASN A 337 8.11 13.71 14.23
CA ASN A 337 6.72 13.48 13.82
C ASN A 337 6.38 14.39 12.63
N HIS A 338 6.41 13.82 11.43
CA HIS A 338 6.26 14.55 10.17
C HIS A 338 4.82 15.00 9.94
N SER A 339 4.61 16.29 9.68
CA SER A 339 3.25 16.79 9.44
C SER A 339 2.62 16.33 8.10
N ALA A 340 3.46 16.06 7.08
CA ALA A 340 2.99 15.76 5.73
C ALA A 340 2.40 14.33 5.65
N SER A 341 3.24 13.32 5.91
CA SER A 341 2.88 11.90 5.92
C SER A 341 2.24 11.42 7.21
N THR A 342 2.29 12.21 8.29
CA THR A 342 1.93 11.81 9.67
C THR A 342 2.79 10.67 10.23
N SER A 343 3.93 10.40 9.58
CA SER A 343 4.87 9.37 10.03
C SER A 343 5.68 9.82 11.23
N ILE A 344 5.98 8.87 12.12
CA ILE A 344 6.86 9.09 13.26
C ILE A 344 8.10 8.23 13.07
N ALA A 345 9.26 8.85 12.95
CA ALA A 345 10.45 8.17 12.46
C ALA A 345 11.73 8.62 13.17
N PHE A 346 12.79 7.82 13.03
CA PHE A 346 14.17 8.23 13.32
C PHE A 346 15.10 7.72 12.21
N TYR A 347 16.29 8.31 12.12
CA TYR A 347 17.21 8.11 11.01
C TYR A 347 18.58 7.65 11.51
N MET A 348 19.01 6.47 11.08
CA MET A 348 20.37 5.98 11.29
C MET A 348 21.24 6.35 10.10
N HIS A 349 22.51 6.64 10.34
CA HIS A 349 23.44 6.97 9.26
C HIS A 349 24.87 6.56 9.58
N GLU A 350 25.36 5.56 8.88
CA GLU A 350 26.78 5.24 8.77
C GLU A 350 27.14 5.33 7.28
N PRO A 351 27.91 6.35 6.84
CA PRO A 351 28.18 6.59 5.43
C PRO A 351 28.73 5.39 4.65
N ALA A 352 29.45 4.48 5.32
CA ALA A 352 29.96 3.26 4.69
C ALA A 352 28.84 2.28 4.26
N HIS A 353 27.64 2.38 4.84
CA HIS A 353 26.54 1.44 4.60
C HIS A 353 25.50 1.96 3.60
N GLY A 354 25.69 3.15 3.03
CA GLY A 354 24.79 3.73 2.04
C GLY A 354 24.08 4.99 2.54
N PRO A 355 22.83 5.25 2.09
CA PRO A 355 22.08 6.42 2.52
C PRO A 355 21.65 6.27 3.99
N ARG A 356 20.97 7.28 4.55
CA ARG A 356 20.35 7.13 5.87
C ARG A 356 19.22 6.09 5.79
N TYR A 357 19.01 5.35 6.86
CA TYR A 357 17.87 4.43 6.97
C TYR A 357 16.84 5.03 7.92
N GLU A 358 15.68 5.39 7.37
CA GLU A 358 14.53 5.84 8.14
C GLU A 358 13.68 4.64 8.56
N LEU A 359 13.44 4.49 9.85
CA LEU A 359 12.47 3.51 10.36
C LEU A 359 11.27 4.28 10.89
N CYS A 360 10.11 4.11 10.25
CA CYS A 360 8.92 4.89 10.56
C CYS A 360 7.75 4.05 11.08
N ASP A 361 6.96 4.64 11.97
CA ASP A 361 5.63 4.18 12.33
C ASP A 361 4.62 5.11 11.71
N ARG A 362 3.57 4.53 11.14
CA ARG A 362 2.58 5.22 10.33
C ARG A 362 3.22 5.85 9.09
N HIS A 363 2.52 5.74 7.98
CA HIS A 363 2.74 6.57 6.81
C HIS A 363 1.39 6.64 6.14
N ARG A 364 0.79 7.82 6.01
CA ARG A 364 -0.59 7.92 5.53
C ARG A 364 -0.73 7.18 4.21
N VAL A 365 -1.67 6.26 4.12
CA VAL A 365 -2.09 5.62 2.88
C VAL A 365 -3.42 6.23 2.48
N PHE A 366 -3.50 6.82 1.30
CA PHE A 366 -4.74 7.38 0.76
C PHE A 366 -5.75 6.26 0.50
N THR A 367 -7.05 6.52 0.70
CA THR A 367 -8.08 5.63 0.15
C THR A 367 -8.03 5.64 -1.38
N LEU A 368 -8.70 4.67 -2.04
CA LEU A 368 -8.78 4.67 -3.51
C LEU A 368 -9.37 5.98 -4.06
N GLU A 369 -10.42 6.51 -3.41
CA GLU A 369 -11.03 7.78 -3.80
C GLU A 369 -10.09 8.96 -3.54
N GLU A 370 -9.45 9.01 -2.37
CA GLU A 370 -8.49 10.08 -2.08
C GLU A 370 -7.31 10.04 -3.05
N HIS A 371 -6.79 8.86 -3.39
CA HIS A 371 -5.66 8.72 -4.31
C HIS A 371 -5.94 9.38 -5.66
N GLU A 372 -7.15 9.21 -6.18
CA GLU A 372 -7.56 9.75 -7.48
C GLU A 372 -8.03 11.21 -7.42
N THR A 373 -8.52 11.67 -6.27
CA THR A 373 -9.09 13.03 -6.12
C THR A 373 -8.18 14.02 -5.40
N HIS A 374 -7.12 13.55 -4.74
CA HIS A 374 -6.28 14.36 -3.87
C HIS A 374 -5.57 15.47 -4.66
N ARG A 375 -5.71 16.69 -4.15
CA ARG A 375 -5.03 17.87 -4.66
C ARG A 375 -3.85 18.17 -3.76
N ALA A 376 -2.65 18.18 -4.34
CA ALA A 376 -1.44 18.42 -3.59
C ALA A 376 -1.52 19.72 -2.77
N ARG A 377 -1.20 19.67 -1.47
CA ARG A 377 -1.18 20.88 -0.65
C ARG A 377 0.08 21.67 -0.99
N ARG A 378 0.03 22.99 -0.82
CA ARG A 378 1.20 23.87 -0.90
C ARG A 378 1.49 24.42 0.50
N MET A 379 2.46 23.81 1.16
CA MET A 379 2.87 24.11 2.52
C MET A 379 3.97 25.19 2.49
N ARG A 380 3.88 26.19 3.36
CA ARG A 380 4.97 27.16 3.53
C ARG A 380 6.16 26.47 4.20
N PRO A 381 7.41 26.95 3.99
CA PRO A 381 8.53 26.54 4.81
C PRO A 381 8.22 26.80 6.28
N ASP A 382 8.18 25.72 7.05
CA ASP A 382 7.84 25.73 8.47
C ASP A 382 8.60 24.57 9.12
N PRO A 383 9.31 24.76 10.24
CA PRO A 383 10.02 23.66 10.88
C PRO A 383 9.10 22.52 11.32
N ARG A 384 7.81 22.79 11.56
CA ARG A 384 6.79 21.77 11.82
C ARG A 384 6.56 20.82 10.65
N ASN A 385 7.02 21.17 9.45
CA ASN A 385 6.99 20.25 8.33
C ASN A 385 7.84 19.01 8.59
N ILE A 386 8.94 19.17 9.34
CA ILE A 386 9.88 18.12 9.74
C ILE A 386 9.41 17.49 11.06
N ASP A 387 9.12 18.30 12.09
CA ASP A 387 8.72 17.77 13.39
C ASP A 387 7.68 18.65 14.09
N VAL A 388 6.44 18.14 14.17
CA VAL A 388 5.34 18.83 14.85
C VAL A 388 5.47 18.83 16.37
N TRP A 389 6.31 17.98 16.96
CA TRP A 389 6.51 17.93 18.42
C TRP A 389 7.52 18.97 18.92
N ARG A 390 8.45 19.39 18.07
CA ARG A 390 9.50 20.35 18.43
C ARG A 390 9.41 21.67 17.65
N PRO A 391 8.24 22.32 17.49
CA PRO A 391 8.07 23.50 16.63
C PRO A 391 8.96 24.70 16.98
N ALA A 392 9.53 24.73 18.18
CA ALA A 392 10.37 25.81 18.71
C ALA A 392 11.85 25.42 18.88
N ALA A 393 12.28 24.28 18.36
CA ALA A 393 13.70 23.89 18.40
C ALA A 393 14.58 24.87 17.59
N ASP A 394 15.86 24.94 17.92
CA ASP A 394 16.87 25.80 17.29
C ASP A 394 17.97 25.00 16.57
N ASP A 395 17.87 23.67 16.54
CA ASP A 395 18.86 22.74 15.97
C ASP A 395 18.45 22.14 14.62
N TRP A 396 17.57 22.82 13.88
CA TRP A 396 17.03 22.34 12.59
C TRP A 396 18.07 22.08 11.49
N GLY A 397 19.31 22.56 11.65
CA GLY A 397 20.40 22.25 10.72
C GLY A 397 20.88 20.78 10.78
N ARG A 398 20.32 19.95 11.65
CA ARG A 398 20.64 18.52 11.78
C ARG A 398 19.80 17.60 10.88
N PHE A 399 18.71 18.10 10.29
CA PHE A 399 17.77 17.31 9.50
C PHE A 399 18.16 17.27 8.03
#